data_AF-A0A8J3C7F8-F1
#
_entry.id   AF-A0A8J3C7F8-F1
#
_cell.length_a   1.000
_cell.length_b   1.000
_cell.length_c   1.000
_cell.angle_alpha   90.00
_cell.angle_beta   90.00
_cell.angle_gamma   90.00
#
_symmetry.space_group_name_H-M   'P 1'
#
loop_
_entity.id
_entity.type
_entity.pdbx_description
1 polymer ?
#
loop_
_entity_poly.entity_id
_entity_poly.type
_entity_poly.pdbx_seq_one_letter_code
_entity_poly.pdbx_strand_id
1 'polypeptide(L)'
;MQFQDPGTTRPRPPTLAEQKARQRAEAREREQQQAELARAEHRAKIRRRVLIGSGVTVGVVALIAISYAATRPQQVTAHCVQQDGTVVDDQYCDESYVRSHGGHVGGGIIFLPGGGQYYYNYGGTGRVGDKISGGSTVKPQGAEVKTQSGKTIQRGGFGIKGSSGS
;
A
#
# COMPACT_ATOMS: atom_id res chain seq x y z
N MET A 1 21.95 -38.86 66.47
CA MET A 1 22.21 -38.09 65.23
C MET A 1 23.65 -38.38 64.83
N GLN A 2 23.90 -39.04 63.70
CA GLN A 2 25.26 -39.20 63.18
C GLN A 2 25.64 -37.92 62.44
N PHE A 3 26.60 -37.17 62.97
CA PHE A 3 27.19 -36.02 62.29
C PHE A 3 28.34 -36.50 61.40
N GLN A 4 28.39 -36.02 60.15
CA GLN A 4 29.54 -36.24 59.29
C GLN A 4 30.66 -35.30 59.71
N ASP A 5 31.80 -35.86 60.08
CA ASP A 5 32.98 -35.11 60.51
C ASP A 5 33.80 -34.71 59.26
N PRO A 6 34.01 -33.40 59.02
CA PRO A 6 34.66 -32.90 57.80
C PRO A 6 36.11 -33.38 57.63
N GLY A 7 36.75 -33.88 58.69
CA GLY A 7 38.13 -34.39 58.63
C GLY A 7 38.28 -35.86 58.19
N THR A 8 37.22 -36.66 58.25
CA THR A 8 37.31 -38.14 58.07
C THR A 8 36.40 -38.69 56.99
N THR A 9 35.39 -37.94 56.55
CA THR A 9 34.41 -38.42 55.58
C THR A 9 34.97 -38.35 54.16
N ARG A 10 35.19 -39.51 53.52
CA ARG A 10 35.64 -39.58 52.12
C ARG A 10 34.44 -39.71 51.17
N PRO A 11 34.40 -38.95 50.05
CA PRO A 11 33.33 -39.08 49.08
C PRO A 11 33.31 -40.47 48.45
N ARG A 12 32.11 -41.03 48.27
CA ARG A 12 31.90 -42.32 47.61
C ARG A 12 32.39 -42.24 46.14
N PRO A 13 33.04 -43.29 45.61
CA PRO A 13 33.39 -43.34 44.20
C PRO A 13 32.13 -43.28 43.33
N PRO A 14 32.15 -42.51 42.23
CA PRO A 14 30.98 -42.29 41.39
C PRO A 14 30.58 -43.58 40.67
N THR A 15 29.27 -43.83 40.64
CA THR A 15 28.69 -44.96 39.91
C THR A 15 28.77 -44.74 38.39
N LEU A 16 28.69 -45.81 37.60
CA LEU A 16 28.72 -45.71 36.13
C LEU A 16 27.58 -44.83 35.57
N ALA A 17 26.42 -44.84 36.24
CA ALA A 17 25.29 -43.98 35.88
C ALA A 17 25.61 -42.49 36.11
N GLU A 18 26.25 -42.15 37.24
CA GLU A 18 26.67 -40.77 37.54
C GLU A 18 27.78 -40.29 36.60
N GLN A 19 28.71 -41.17 36.23
CA GLN A 19 29.76 -40.84 35.24
C GLN A 19 29.15 -40.54 33.86
N LYS A 20 28.19 -41.35 33.40
CA LYS A 20 27.47 -41.10 32.14
C LYS A 20 26.62 -39.83 32.20
N ALA A 21 26.02 -39.52 33.35
CA ALA A 21 25.28 -38.28 33.54
C ALA A 21 26.19 -37.04 33.44
N ARG A 22 27.39 -37.09 34.04
CA ARG A 22 28.39 -36.02 33.93
C ARG A 22 28.85 -35.82 32.48
N GLN A 23 29.19 -36.90 31.78
CA GLN A 23 29.58 -36.81 30.36
C GLN A 23 28.48 -36.22 29.48
N ARG A 24 27.21 -36.58 29.72
CA ARG A 24 26.07 -36.00 29.00
C ARG A 24 25.86 -34.52 29.34
N ALA A 25 26.10 -34.10 30.58
CA ALA A 25 26.03 -32.69 30.97
C ALA A 25 27.11 -31.88 30.26
N GLU A 26 28.37 -32.34 30.28
CA GLU A 26 29.49 -31.71 29.57
C GLU A 26 29.26 -31.63 28.06
N ALA A 27 28.70 -32.68 27.45
CA ALA A 27 28.37 -32.67 26.02
C ALA A 27 27.31 -31.61 25.68
N ARG A 28 26.26 -31.48 26.50
CA ARG A 28 25.20 -30.46 26.31
C ARG A 28 25.75 -29.05 26.47
N GLU A 29 26.63 -28.81 27.43
CA GLU A 29 27.28 -27.50 27.61
C GLU A 29 28.12 -27.12 26.39
N ARG A 30 28.89 -28.07 25.84
CA ARG A 30 29.68 -27.85 24.61
C ARG A 30 28.80 -27.55 23.41
N GLU A 31 27.70 -28.30 23.23
CA GLU A 31 26.73 -28.05 22.16
C GLU A 31 26.08 -26.66 22.28
N GLN A 32 25.71 -26.25 23.51
CA GLN A 32 25.14 -24.93 23.76
C GLN A 32 26.14 -23.82 23.45
N GLN A 33 27.39 -23.96 23.88
CA GLN A 33 28.46 -23.00 23.58
C GLN A 33 28.69 -22.89 22.07
N GLN A 34 28.75 -24.02 21.35
CA GLN A 34 28.91 -24.00 19.89
C GLN A 34 27.71 -23.34 19.19
N ALA A 35 26.48 -23.62 19.64
CA ALA A 35 25.29 -23.00 19.08
C ALA A 35 25.25 -21.48 19.34
N GLU A 36 25.72 -21.03 20.50
CA GLU A 36 25.84 -19.61 20.82
C GLU A 36 26.88 -18.91 19.94
N LEU A 37 28.06 -19.50 19.79
CA LEU A 37 29.11 -18.98 18.91
C LEU A 37 28.64 -18.90 17.45
N ALA A 38 27.99 -19.95 16.95
CA ALA A 38 27.43 -19.94 15.59
C ALA A 38 26.37 -18.84 15.40
N ARG A 39 25.51 -18.62 16.41
CA ARG A 39 24.52 -17.52 16.39
C ARG A 39 25.20 -16.15 16.44
N ALA A 40 26.24 -15.99 17.26
CA ALA A 40 27.01 -14.75 17.37
C ALA A 40 27.71 -14.41 16.04
N GLU A 41 28.35 -15.40 15.41
CA GLU A 41 28.95 -15.23 14.08
C GLU A 41 27.92 -14.87 13.01
N HIS A 42 26.76 -15.53 12.99
CA HIS A 42 25.71 -15.23 12.02
C HIS A 42 25.20 -13.80 12.18
N ARG A 43 24.98 -13.36 13.42
CA ARG A 43 24.60 -11.96 13.74
C ARG A 43 25.69 -10.97 13.32
N ALA A 44 26.95 -11.27 13.57
CA ALA A 44 28.08 -10.43 13.18
C ALA A 44 28.19 -10.32 11.64
N LYS A 45 28.04 -11.44 10.92
CA LYS A 45 28.04 -11.48 9.44
C LYS A 45 26.93 -10.60 8.86
N ILE A 46 25.71 -10.67 9.41
CA ILE A 46 24.59 -9.80 8.98
C ILE A 46 24.92 -8.33 9.26
N ARG A 47 25.32 -7.99 10.49
CA ARG A 47 25.65 -6.59 10.87
C ARG A 47 26.73 -6.01 9.96
N ARG A 48 27.78 -6.77 9.66
CA ARG A 48 28.85 -6.36 8.76
C ARG A 48 28.35 -6.13 7.33
N ARG A 49 27.49 -7.02 6.80
CA ARG A 49 26.89 -6.86 5.46
C ARG A 49 26.00 -5.63 5.36
N VAL A 50 25.20 -5.38 6.40
CA VAL A 50 24.36 -4.17 6.48
C VAL A 50 25.24 -2.93 6.48
N LEU A 51 26.22 -2.83 7.39
CA LEU A 51 27.09 -1.65 7.50
C LEU A 51 27.90 -1.35 6.23
N ILE A 52 28.32 -2.37 5.47
CA ILE A 52 29.10 -2.19 4.24
C ILE A 52 28.23 -1.72 3.07
N GLY A 53 26.96 -2.16 2.99
CA GLY A 53 26.12 -1.97 1.80
C GLY A 53 24.93 -1.03 1.94
N SER A 54 24.53 -0.64 3.16
CA SER A 54 23.19 -0.04 3.38
C SER A 54 23.13 1.48 3.38
N GLY A 55 24.25 2.20 3.31
CA GLY A 55 24.26 3.63 3.62
C GLY A 55 23.54 4.54 2.61
N VAL A 56 23.60 4.23 1.30
CA VAL A 56 23.19 5.19 0.25
C VAL A 56 22.01 4.68 -0.58
N THR A 57 21.97 3.40 -0.92
CA THR A 57 20.97 2.84 -1.87
C THR A 57 19.55 2.80 -1.30
N VAL A 58 19.41 2.40 -0.03
CA VAL A 58 18.08 2.28 0.61
C VAL A 58 17.42 3.66 0.78
N GLY A 59 18.21 4.68 1.13
CA GLY A 59 17.72 6.05 1.30
C GLY A 59 17.19 6.66 0.00
N VAL A 60 17.91 6.48 -1.11
CA VAL A 60 17.48 7.02 -2.41
C VAL A 60 16.19 6.36 -2.90
N VAL A 61 16.04 5.04 -2.75
CA VAL A 61 14.81 4.33 -3.13
C VAL A 61 13.62 4.80 -2.29
N ALA A 62 13.82 4.99 -0.98
CA ALA A 62 12.78 5.53 -0.10
C ALA A 62 12.35 6.95 -0.51
N LEU A 63 13.31 7.82 -0.84
CA LEU A 63 13.02 9.18 -1.32
C LEU A 63 12.25 9.17 -2.65
N ILE A 64 12.63 8.30 -3.60
CA ILE A 64 11.92 8.15 -4.88
C ILE A 64 10.51 7.61 -4.65
N ALA A 65 10.33 6.66 -3.74
CA ALA A 65 9.01 6.13 -3.42
C ALA A 65 8.10 7.21 -2.80
N ILE A 66 8.63 8.01 -1.86
CA ILE A 66 7.90 9.11 -1.23
C ILE A 66 7.56 10.20 -2.27
N SER A 67 8.51 10.60 -3.10
CA SER A 67 8.25 11.61 -4.14
C SER A 67 7.20 11.12 -5.13
N TYR A 68 7.31 9.87 -5.59
CA TYR A 68 6.32 9.29 -6.49
C TYR A 68 4.93 9.24 -5.84
N ALA A 69 4.83 8.81 -4.58
CA ALA A 69 3.57 8.78 -3.84
C ALA A 69 2.95 10.18 -3.68
N ALA A 70 3.74 11.21 -3.40
CA ALA A 70 3.27 12.59 -3.26
C ALA A 70 2.83 13.21 -4.60
N THR A 71 3.45 12.82 -5.71
CA THR A 71 3.13 13.36 -7.05
C THR A 71 2.02 12.60 -7.77
N ARG A 72 1.47 11.52 -7.20
CA ARG A 72 0.41 10.79 -7.89
C ARG A 72 -0.82 11.68 -8.01
N PRO A 73 -1.37 11.87 -9.22
CA PRO A 73 -2.61 12.58 -9.38
C PRO A 73 -3.70 11.86 -8.60
N GLN A 74 -4.50 12.61 -7.85
CA GLN A 74 -5.69 12.03 -7.22
C GLN A 74 -6.59 11.48 -8.33
N GLN A 75 -6.89 10.19 -8.27
CA GLN A 75 -7.84 9.56 -9.20
C GLN A 75 -9.25 9.78 -8.66
N VAL A 76 -10.08 10.47 -9.45
CA VAL A 76 -11.47 10.77 -9.12
C VAL A 76 -12.37 10.10 -10.15
N THR A 77 -13.30 9.28 -9.68
CA THR A 77 -14.31 8.68 -10.56
C THR A 77 -15.40 9.70 -10.85
N ALA A 78 -15.74 9.90 -12.12
CA ALA A 78 -16.90 10.67 -12.55
C ALA A 78 -18.06 9.73 -12.85
N HIS A 79 -19.23 10.05 -12.30
CA HIS A 79 -20.48 9.35 -12.54
C HIS A 79 -21.36 10.22 -13.42
N CYS A 80 -21.95 9.66 -14.47
CA CYS A 80 -22.99 10.34 -15.22
C CYS A 80 -24.30 10.26 -14.44
N VAL A 81 -24.91 11.40 -14.13
CA VAL A 81 -26.10 11.47 -13.29
C VAL A 81 -27.18 12.25 -14.02
N GLN A 82 -28.41 11.77 -13.96
CA GLN A 82 -29.57 12.48 -14.48
C GLN A 82 -30.07 13.54 -13.48
N GLN A 83 -30.91 14.48 -13.93
CA GLN A 83 -31.46 15.57 -13.10
C GLN A 83 -32.05 15.11 -11.76
N ASP A 84 -32.61 13.92 -11.69
CA ASP A 84 -33.22 13.35 -10.49
C ASP A 84 -32.18 12.78 -9.50
N GLY A 85 -30.89 12.78 -9.84
CA GLY A 85 -29.81 12.23 -9.02
C GLY A 85 -29.55 10.74 -9.25
N THR A 86 -30.17 10.11 -10.24
CA THR A 86 -29.93 8.71 -10.59
C THR A 86 -28.68 8.58 -11.47
N VAL A 87 -27.79 7.66 -11.11
CA VAL A 87 -26.62 7.34 -11.93
C VAL A 87 -27.09 6.61 -13.19
N VAL A 88 -26.66 7.09 -14.35
CA VAL A 88 -26.96 6.51 -15.65
C VAL A 88 -25.67 6.06 -16.35
N ASP A 89 -25.82 5.42 -17.49
CA ASP A 89 -24.68 5.01 -18.30
C ASP A 89 -23.84 6.22 -18.76
N ASP A 90 -22.52 6.05 -18.77
CA ASP A 90 -21.57 7.12 -19.08
C ASP A 90 -21.77 7.73 -20.47
N GLN A 91 -22.36 6.99 -21.42
CA GLN A 91 -22.61 7.44 -22.78
C GLN A 91 -23.50 8.69 -22.83
N TYR A 92 -24.45 8.84 -21.90
CA TYR A 92 -25.36 9.99 -21.88
C TYR A 92 -24.65 11.30 -21.53
N CYS A 93 -23.50 11.22 -20.86
CA CYS A 93 -22.66 12.38 -20.59
C CYS A 93 -21.50 12.52 -21.59
N ASP A 94 -21.34 11.58 -22.52
CA ASP A 94 -20.30 11.61 -23.53
C ASP A 94 -20.60 12.68 -24.58
N GLU A 95 -19.72 13.69 -24.69
CA GLU A 95 -19.94 14.80 -25.62
C GLU A 95 -20.07 14.37 -27.10
N SER A 96 -19.40 13.29 -27.52
CA SER A 96 -19.52 12.78 -28.90
C SER A 96 -20.85 12.09 -29.14
N TYR A 97 -21.34 11.33 -28.16
CA TYR A 97 -22.67 10.72 -28.19
C TYR A 97 -23.76 11.80 -28.18
N VAL A 98 -23.65 12.78 -27.29
CA VAL A 98 -24.59 13.90 -27.15
C VAL A 98 -24.71 14.66 -28.47
N ARG A 99 -23.57 15.07 -29.05
CA ARG A 99 -23.56 15.83 -30.30
C ARG A 99 -24.11 15.03 -31.48
N SER A 100 -23.79 13.74 -31.58
CA SER A 100 -24.31 12.88 -32.67
C SER A 100 -25.81 12.61 -32.56
N HIS A 101 -26.37 12.68 -31.35
CA HIS A 101 -27.80 12.49 -31.09
C HIS A 101 -28.58 13.81 -31.08
N GLY A 102 -27.99 14.94 -31.50
CA GLY A 102 -28.68 16.24 -31.56
C GLY A 102 -28.79 16.97 -30.22
N GLY A 103 -28.02 16.55 -29.21
CA GLY A 103 -27.91 17.20 -27.92
C GLY A 103 -26.85 18.30 -27.90
N HIS A 104 -26.79 19.03 -26.79
CA HIS A 104 -25.80 20.08 -26.57
C HIS A 104 -25.27 20.05 -25.12
N VAL A 105 -24.06 20.55 -24.94
CA VAL A 105 -23.39 20.63 -23.63
C VAL A 105 -23.18 22.11 -23.29
N GLY A 106 -23.61 22.54 -22.12
CA GLY A 106 -23.51 23.94 -21.67
C GLY A 106 -23.41 24.04 -20.15
N GLY A 107 -22.43 24.81 -19.66
CA GLY A 107 -22.28 25.09 -18.22
C GLY A 107 -22.03 23.86 -17.33
N GLY A 108 -21.57 22.74 -17.89
CA GLY A 108 -21.40 21.47 -17.16
C GLY A 108 -22.66 20.59 -17.11
N ILE A 109 -23.74 21.03 -17.76
CA ILE A 109 -24.98 20.26 -17.94
C ILE A 109 -25.07 19.81 -19.40
N ILE A 110 -25.60 18.62 -19.59
CA ILE A 110 -25.68 17.90 -20.85
C ILE A 110 -27.15 17.69 -21.16
N PHE A 111 -27.59 18.19 -22.32
CA PHE A 111 -28.99 18.16 -22.74
C PHE A 111 -29.12 17.23 -23.94
N LEU A 112 -29.93 16.19 -23.81
CA LEU A 112 -30.32 15.34 -24.92
C LEU A 112 -31.70 15.73 -25.46
N PRO A 113 -31.93 15.62 -26.78
CA PRO A 113 -33.26 15.81 -27.34
C PRO A 113 -34.21 14.76 -26.77
N GLY A 114 -35.37 15.20 -26.28
CA GLY A 114 -36.30 14.36 -25.51
C GLY A 114 -36.42 14.72 -24.03
N GLY A 115 -35.70 15.75 -23.55
CA GLY A 115 -35.92 16.33 -22.22
C GLY A 115 -35.07 15.77 -21.08
N GLY A 116 -34.08 14.92 -21.39
CA GLY A 116 -33.10 14.43 -20.42
C GLY A 116 -32.00 15.45 -20.15
N GLN A 117 -31.85 15.87 -18.89
CA GLN A 117 -30.71 16.65 -18.42
C GLN A 117 -29.78 15.75 -17.61
N TYR A 118 -28.48 15.80 -17.94
CA TYR A 118 -27.44 15.00 -17.32
C TYR A 118 -26.27 15.88 -16.87
N TYR A 119 -25.54 15.44 -15.86
CA TYR A 119 -24.34 16.12 -15.38
C TYR A 119 -23.34 15.11 -14.82
N TYR A 120 -22.07 15.50 -14.80
CA TYR A 120 -21.03 14.71 -14.15
C TYR A 120 -20.99 15.01 -12.65
N ASN A 121 -21.06 13.96 -11.83
CA ASN A 121 -20.74 14.01 -10.42
C ASN A 121 -19.36 13.37 -10.20
N TYR A 122 -18.43 14.13 -9.62
CA TYR A 122 -17.06 13.73 -9.38
C TYR A 122 -16.92 13.22 -7.93
N GLY A 123 -16.51 11.96 -7.79
CA GLY A 123 -16.42 11.25 -6.52
C GLY A 123 -17.75 10.58 -6.15
N GLY A 124 -17.92 10.24 -4.86
CA GLY A 124 -19.14 9.59 -4.38
C GLY A 124 -19.29 8.14 -4.84
N THR A 125 -20.41 7.53 -4.43
CA THR A 125 -20.71 6.11 -4.65
C THR A 125 -22.12 5.93 -5.20
N GLY A 126 -22.28 5.07 -6.20
CA GLY A 126 -23.56 4.66 -6.78
C GLY A 126 -23.32 3.82 -8.03
N ARG A 127 -24.21 2.87 -8.34
CA ARG A 127 -24.18 2.10 -9.59
C ARG A 127 -25.26 2.63 -10.53
N VAL A 128 -25.16 2.29 -11.81
CA VAL A 128 -26.21 2.62 -12.80
C VAL A 128 -27.58 2.15 -12.28
N GLY A 129 -28.53 3.06 -12.19
CA GLY A 129 -29.88 2.86 -11.63
C GLY A 129 -30.04 3.28 -10.16
N ASP A 130 -28.96 3.46 -9.41
CA ASP A 130 -29.00 3.91 -8.02
C ASP A 130 -28.94 5.45 -7.93
N LYS A 131 -29.42 6.01 -6.81
CA LYS A 131 -29.17 7.41 -6.47
C LYS A 131 -27.71 7.60 -6.07
N ILE A 132 -27.07 8.63 -6.61
CA ILE A 132 -25.70 8.98 -6.24
C ILE A 132 -25.65 9.45 -4.78
N SER A 133 -24.67 8.96 -4.02
CA SER A 133 -24.42 9.40 -2.65
C SER A 133 -23.05 10.09 -2.55
N GLY A 134 -23.06 11.34 -2.07
CA GLY A 134 -21.87 12.18 -1.93
C GLY A 134 -21.33 12.71 -3.26
N GLY A 135 -20.04 13.06 -3.27
CA GLY A 135 -19.35 13.63 -4.43
C GLY A 135 -19.58 15.14 -4.59
N SER A 136 -19.15 15.67 -5.73
CA SER A 136 -19.27 17.09 -6.09
C SER A 136 -19.57 17.24 -7.58
N THR A 137 -20.39 18.21 -7.96
CA THR A 137 -20.61 18.57 -9.36
C THR A 137 -19.48 19.43 -9.94
N VAL A 138 -18.58 19.92 -9.09
CA VAL A 138 -17.44 20.74 -9.51
C VAL A 138 -16.27 19.84 -9.90
N LYS A 139 -15.77 20.02 -11.12
CA LYS A 139 -14.64 19.26 -11.64
C LYS A 139 -13.37 19.52 -10.81
N PRO A 140 -12.71 18.49 -10.25
CA PRO A 140 -11.48 18.67 -9.48
C PRO A 140 -10.32 19.11 -10.40
N GLN A 141 -9.56 20.10 -9.94
CA GLN A 141 -8.38 20.59 -10.65
C GLN A 141 -7.17 19.69 -10.37
N GLY A 142 -6.39 19.36 -11.39
CA GLY A 142 -5.15 18.57 -11.26
C GLY A 142 -5.34 17.06 -10.99
N ALA A 143 -6.58 16.61 -10.78
CA ALA A 143 -6.93 15.21 -10.61
C ALA A 143 -7.06 14.47 -11.95
N GLU A 144 -6.75 13.17 -11.95
CA GLU A 144 -7.08 12.27 -13.06
C GLU A 144 -8.53 11.84 -12.89
N VAL A 145 -9.38 12.24 -13.84
CA VAL A 145 -10.81 11.93 -13.81
C VAL A 145 -11.12 10.83 -14.81
N LYS A 146 -11.67 9.72 -14.31
CA LYS A 146 -12.14 8.58 -15.11
C LYS A 146 -13.62 8.34 -14.88
N THR A 147 -14.35 7.94 -15.90
CA THR A 147 -15.74 7.50 -15.75
C THR A 147 -15.83 6.12 -15.11
N GLN A 148 -17.04 5.66 -14.75
CA GLN A 148 -17.25 4.30 -14.24
C GLN A 148 -16.78 3.23 -15.24
N SER A 149 -16.99 3.46 -16.54
CA SER A 149 -16.54 2.59 -17.65
C SER A 149 -15.03 2.67 -17.93
N GLY A 150 -14.28 3.52 -17.23
CA GLY A 150 -12.84 3.68 -17.38
C GLY A 150 -12.41 4.69 -18.46
N LYS A 151 -13.35 5.43 -19.07
CA LYS A 151 -13.03 6.50 -20.02
C LYS A 151 -12.36 7.66 -19.28
N THR A 152 -11.25 8.17 -19.81
CA THR A 152 -10.54 9.31 -19.20
C THR A 152 -11.16 10.64 -19.64
N ILE A 153 -11.74 11.41 -18.71
CA ILE A 153 -12.26 12.77 -18.93
C ILE A 153 -11.18 13.83 -18.74
N GLN A 154 -10.28 13.61 -17.78
CA GLN A 154 -9.17 14.51 -17.49
C GLN A 154 -7.96 13.68 -17.10
N ARG A 155 -6.82 13.89 -17.76
CA ARG A 155 -5.55 13.32 -17.30
C ARG A 155 -4.99 14.23 -16.22
N GLY A 156 -4.81 13.68 -15.02
CA GLY A 156 -4.24 14.43 -13.91
C GLY A 156 -2.80 14.79 -14.23
N GLY A 157 -2.44 16.04 -14.01
CA GLY A 157 -1.10 16.54 -14.33
C GLY A 157 -1.09 18.06 -14.50
N PHE A 158 0.05 18.66 -14.17
CA PHE A 158 0.36 20.04 -14.57
C PHE A 158 0.32 20.10 -16.10
N GLY A 159 -0.80 20.59 -16.64
CA GLY A 159 -0.84 21.03 -18.02
C GLY A 159 0.19 22.14 -18.18
N ILE A 160 1.33 21.81 -18.79
CA ILE A 160 2.09 22.80 -19.54
C ILE A 160 1.11 23.40 -20.55
N LYS A 161 0.51 24.54 -20.20
CA LYS A 161 -0.15 25.40 -21.17
C LYS A 161 0.94 25.79 -22.16
N GLY A 162 1.04 25.05 -23.26
CA GLY A 162 1.90 25.41 -24.37
C GLY A 162 1.44 26.76 -24.88
N SER A 163 2.12 27.83 -24.47
CA SER A 163 2.14 29.08 -25.20
C SER A 163 2.91 28.84 -26.50
N SER A 164 2.23 28.32 -27.53
CA SER A 164 2.58 28.64 -28.91
C SER A 164 1.97 30.03 -29.18
N GLY A 165 2.72 31.12 -29.38
CA GLY A 165 4.03 31.20 -29.98
C GLY A 165 3.90 31.29 -31.50
N SER A 166 3.15 32.28 -32.00
CA SER A 166 3.39 33.11 -33.20
C SER A 166 2.29 34.17 -33.31
#